data_AF-A0A8H7XFI1-F1
#
_entry.id   AF-A0A8H7XFI1-F1
#
_cell.length_a   1.000
_cell.length_b   1.000
_cell.length_c   1.000
_cell.angle_alpha   90.00
_cell.angle_beta   90.00
_cell.angle_gamma   90.00
#
_symmetry.space_group_name_H-M   'P 1'
#
loop_
_entity.id
_entity.type
_entity.pdbx_description
1 polymer ?
#
loop_
_entity_poly.entity_id
_entity_poly.type
_entity_poly.pdbx_seq_one_letter_code
_entity_poly.pdbx_strand_id
1 'polypeptide(L)'
;MEDAEIYPKRGSSEVYVVSTQRDVSDALQNMMMQYAKVNTFIKHYLRRTVTANTRAIIDPDRPQELKPEESLSINQDPIICRLVAEREKWKRRFQGTATQQPGYRIIGQAIFNTRQRLRAALLKHGQERWDLEHPVDEIERQLSRLKVSQDVKTTLDQNDEMPPLQKRLAETVITLPGTAIEEEFRRRNAAIDTVAAYCHFQEGGSAALPRKRSSTRQTSPMPSKETSPLLVAAEAEKQALSDAMLLVFTKKRTTTCFLCLREQSLPFKKRTYKFASPGD
;
A
#
# COMPACT_ATOMS: atom_id res chain seq x y z
N MET A 1 -48.05 -12.99 -1.04
CA MET A 1 -48.03 -12.13 0.16
C MET A 1 -46.83 -12.59 0.97
N GLU A 2 -45.74 -11.86 1.13
CA GLU A 2 -45.41 -10.47 0.82
C GLU A 2 -43.93 -10.43 0.44
N ASP A 3 -43.62 -9.64 -0.58
CA ASP A 3 -42.27 -9.19 -0.88
C ASP A 3 -41.84 -8.15 0.17
N ALA A 4 -40.64 -8.30 0.72
CA ALA A 4 -39.97 -7.24 1.48
C ALA A 4 -38.57 -7.03 0.90
N GLU A 5 -38.47 -6.00 0.07
CA GLU A 5 -37.23 -5.42 -0.44
C GLU A 5 -36.28 -5.01 0.70
N ILE A 6 -35.03 -5.45 0.62
CA ILE A 6 -33.94 -4.87 1.43
C ILE A 6 -32.98 -4.16 0.47
N TYR A 7 -33.09 -2.84 0.41
CA TYR A 7 -32.09 -1.95 -0.19
C TYR A 7 -30.77 -2.04 0.60
N PRO A 8 -29.58 -2.09 -0.06
CA PRO A 8 -28.32 -1.93 0.64
C PRO A 8 -28.14 -0.45 1.00
N LYS A 9 -28.13 -0.16 2.31
CA LYS A 9 -27.67 1.13 2.84
C LYS A 9 -26.22 1.34 2.44
N ARG A 10 -25.96 2.51 1.86
CA ARG A 10 -24.64 3.05 1.54
C ARG A 10 -23.90 3.34 2.86
N GLY A 11 -23.29 2.32 3.44
CA GLY A 11 -22.37 2.42 4.56
C GLY A 11 -20.98 2.09 4.06
N SER A 12 -20.04 3.00 4.26
CA SER A 12 -18.61 2.80 4.08
C SER A 12 -18.14 1.60 4.91
N SER A 13 -18.17 0.41 4.32
CA SER A 13 -17.49 -0.76 4.86
C SER A 13 -16.00 -0.59 4.58
N GLU A 14 -15.29 0.01 5.55
CA GLU A 14 -13.84 -0.16 5.68
C GLU A 14 -13.57 -1.65 5.89
N VAL A 15 -13.26 -2.35 4.81
CA VAL A 15 -12.77 -3.72 4.88
C VAL A 15 -11.24 -3.64 4.94
N TYR A 16 -10.69 -3.57 6.15
CA TYR A 16 -9.26 -3.76 6.36
C TYR A 16 -8.94 -5.24 6.24
N VAL A 17 -8.61 -5.69 5.02
CA VAL A 17 -8.17 -7.06 4.77
C VAL A 17 -6.69 -7.16 5.17
N VAL A 18 -6.42 -7.44 6.45
CA VAL A 18 -5.14 -8.01 6.85
C VAL A 18 -5.36 -9.53 6.87
N SER A 19 -5.00 -10.19 5.76
CA SER A 19 -5.22 -11.61 5.46
C SER A 19 -6.66 -12.01 5.07
N THR A 20 -6.80 -12.52 3.85
CA THR A 20 -7.98 -13.28 3.37
C THR A 20 -7.89 -14.78 3.69
N GLN A 21 -6.98 -15.22 4.56
CA GLN A 21 -7.02 -16.61 5.01
C GLN A 21 -8.22 -16.77 5.94
N ARG A 22 -9.22 -17.55 5.50
CA ARG A 22 -10.45 -17.85 6.27
C ARG A 22 -10.21 -18.58 7.60
N ASP A 23 -8.95 -18.82 7.97
CA ASP A 23 -8.56 -19.73 9.04
C ASP A 23 -7.91 -19.05 10.25
N VAL A 24 -7.70 -17.73 10.23
CA VAL A 24 -7.11 -17.02 11.38
C VAL A 24 -8.19 -16.23 12.11
N SER A 25 -8.57 -16.70 13.30
CA SER A 25 -9.48 -15.95 14.17
C SER A 25 -8.86 -14.62 14.63
N ASP A 26 -9.69 -13.61 14.85
CA ASP A 26 -9.25 -12.30 15.38
C ASP A 26 -8.38 -12.45 16.64
N ALA A 27 -8.70 -13.42 17.51
CA ALA A 27 -7.92 -13.71 18.71
C ALA A 27 -6.51 -14.24 18.38
N LEU A 28 -6.39 -15.15 17.40
CA LEU A 28 -5.10 -15.68 16.96
C LEU A 28 -4.27 -14.60 16.25
N GLN A 29 -4.90 -13.78 15.41
CA GLN A 29 -4.26 -12.65 14.74
C GLN A 29 -3.74 -11.63 15.75
N ASN A 30 -4.54 -11.30 16.77
CA ASN A 30 -4.14 -10.43 17.87
C ASN A 30 -2.95 -11.00 18.65
N MET A 31 -2.93 -12.32 18.88
CA MET A 31 -1.83 -13.00 19.55
C MET A 31 -0.54 -13.00 18.72
N MET A 32 -0.62 -13.29 17.42
CA MET A 32 0.52 -13.28 16.49
C MET A 32 1.14 -11.88 16.40
N MET A 33 0.29 -10.85 16.39
CA MET A 33 0.73 -9.46 16.33
C MET A 33 1.10 -8.89 17.71
N GLN A 34 0.91 -9.65 18.80
CA GLN A 34 1.14 -9.26 20.20
C GLN A 34 0.32 -8.05 20.69
N TYR A 35 -0.85 -7.80 20.10
CA TYR A 35 -1.77 -6.73 20.53
C TYR A 35 -3.01 -7.30 21.22
N ALA A 36 -3.56 -6.56 22.18
CA ALA A 36 -4.83 -6.93 22.80
C ALA A 36 -6.02 -6.80 21.83
N LYS A 37 -5.94 -5.88 20.85
CA LYS A 37 -6.95 -5.63 19.83
C LYS A 37 -6.30 -5.18 18.52
N VAL A 38 -6.72 -5.73 17.38
CA VAL A 38 -6.21 -5.36 16.05
C VAL A 38 -6.40 -3.87 15.74
N ASN A 39 -7.45 -3.27 16.30
CA ASN A 39 -7.74 -1.84 16.15
C ASN A 39 -6.60 -0.94 16.67
N THR A 40 -5.83 -1.38 17.66
CA THR A 40 -4.64 -0.66 18.14
C THR A 40 -3.56 -0.65 17.06
N PHE A 41 -3.34 -1.79 16.40
CA PHE A 41 -2.40 -1.88 15.28
C PHE A 41 -2.85 -1.00 14.09
N ILE A 42 -4.12 -1.09 13.69
CA ILE A 42 -4.66 -0.30 12.58
C ILE A 42 -4.54 1.20 12.86
N LYS A 43 -4.90 1.65 14.08
CA LYS A 43 -4.90 3.06 14.47
C LYS A 43 -3.50 3.67 14.59
N HIS A 44 -2.52 2.90 15.07
CA HIS A 44 -1.18 3.42 15.38
C HIS A 44 -0.13 3.11 14.30
N TYR A 45 -0.28 2.02 13.54
CA TYR A 45 0.73 1.53 12.60
C TYR A 45 0.30 1.64 11.14
N LEU A 46 -0.99 1.45 10.82
CA LEU A 46 -1.53 1.63 9.46
C LEU A 46 -2.10 3.04 9.26
N ARG A 47 -1.34 4.07 9.66
CA ARG A 47 -1.75 5.48 9.49
C ARG A 47 -1.73 5.98 8.04
N ARG A 48 -1.56 5.09 7.07
CA ARG A 48 -1.58 5.41 5.64
C ARG A 48 -2.88 4.84 5.08
N THR A 49 -3.90 5.69 4.96
CA THR A 49 -4.94 5.44 3.97
C THR A 49 -4.23 5.38 2.62
N VAL A 50 -4.05 4.16 2.09
CA VAL A 50 -3.47 3.99 0.76
C VAL A 50 -4.58 4.37 -0.22
N THR A 51 -4.61 5.64 -0.61
CA THR A 51 -5.50 6.13 -1.68
C THR A 51 -5.04 5.68 -3.06
N ALA A 52 -3.84 5.11 -3.15
CA ALA A 52 -3.29 4.56 -4.37
C ALA A 52 -3.95 3.23 -4.70
N ASN A 53 -4.25 3.02 -5.99
CA ASN A 53 -4.67 1.72 -6.50
C ASN A 53 -3.48 0.77 -6.42
N THR A 54 -3.39 -0.01 -5.34
CA THR A 54 -2.28 -0.94 -5.09
C THR A 54 -2.10 -1.93 -6.22
N ARG A 55 -3.21 -2.33 -6.86
CA ARG A 55 -3.16 -3.30 -7.96
C ARG A 55 -2.59 -2.69 -9.24
N ALA A 56 -2.84 -1.40 -9.51
CA ALA A 56 -2.20 -0.69 -10.62
C ALA A 56 -0.71 -0.42 -10.38
N ILE A 57 -0.25 -0.42 -9.12
CA ILE A 57 1.18 -0.31 -8.80
C ILE A 57 1.88 -1.65 -9.02
N ILE A 58 1.25 -2.74 -8.59
CA ILE A 58 1.83 -4.09 -8.71
C ILE A 58 1.83 -4.53 -10.18
N ASP A 59 0.72 -4.32 -10.88
CA ASP A 59 0.51 -4.73 -12.26
C ASP A 59 0.15 -3.51 -13.13
N PRO A 60 1.15 -2.69 -13.54
CA PRO A 60 0.90 -1.48 -14.31
C PRO A 60 0.28 -1.77 -15.68
N ASP A 61 0.59 -2.93 -16.26
CA ASP A 61 0.10 -3.33 -17.58
C ASP A 61 -1.34 -3.88 -17.54
N ARG A 62 -1.87 -4.17 -16.35
CA ARG A 62 -3.25 -4.65 -16.19
C ARG A 62 -4.22 -3.56 -16.65
N PRO A 63 -5.15 -3.85 -17.58
CA PRO A 63 -6.09 -2.84 -18.09
C PRO A 63 -6.87 -2.13 -16.96
N GLN A 64 -6.64 -0.82 -16.82
CA GLN A 64 -7.37 0.02 -15.86
C GLN A 64 -8.50 0.81 -16.51
N GLU A 65 -8.39 1.07 -17.81
CA GLU A 65 -9.34 1.84 -18.59
C GLU A 65 -9.63 1.12 -19.91
N LEU A 66 -10.82 1.38 -20.46
CA LEU A 66 -11.19 0.89 -21.79
C LEU A 66 -10.45 1.66 -22.87
N LYS A 67 -10.11 0.98 -23.96
CA LYS A 67 -9.56 1.66 -25.13
C LYS A 67 -10.62 2.62 -25.71
N PRO A 68 -10.19 3.72 -26.39
CA PRO A 68 -11.12 4.65 -27.02
C PRO A 68 -12.09 3.96 -27.99
N GLU A 69 -11.61 2.96 -28.74
CA GLU A 69 -12.40 2.17 -29.68
C GLU A 69 -13.52 1.37 -29.00
N GLU A 70 -13.20 0.72 -27.88
CA GLU A 70 -14.16 -0.03 -27.06
C GLU A 70 -15.21 0.91 -26.46
N SER A 71 -14.77 2.10 -26.03
CA SER A 71 -15.66 3.15 -25.51
C SER A 71 -16.62 3.69 -26.57
N LEU A 72 -16.20 3.75 -27.84
CA LEU A 72 -17.05 4.13 -28.97
C LEU A 72 -18.05 3.03 -29.30
N SER A 73 -17.63 1.77 -29.29
CA SER A 73 -18.50 0.61 -29.52
C SER A 73 -19.66 0.58 -28.52
N ILE A 74 -19.43 0.91 -27.24
CA ILE A 74 -20.49 1.00 -26.23
C ILE A 74 -21.58 2.01 -26.62
N ASN A 75 -21.24 3.12 -27.28
CA ASN A 75 -22.24 4.10 -27.70
C ASN A 75 -23.15 3.60 -28.82
N GLN A 76 -22.71 2.56 -29.54
CA GLN A 76 -23.49 1.90 -30.60
C GLN A 76 -24.38 0.78 -30.05
N ASP A 77 -24.31 0.49 -28.75
CA ASP A 77 -25.14 -0.54 -28.11
C ASP A 77 -26.65 -0.30 -28.39
N PRO A 78 -27.42 -1.35 -28.74
CA PRO A 78 -28.83 -1.22 -29.09
C PRO A 78 -29.69 -0.59 -27.99
N ILE A 79 -29.38 -0.86 -26.72
CA ILE A 79 -30.14 -0.33 -25.57
C ILE A 79 -29.86 1.17 -25.43
N ILE A 80 -28.60 1.58 -25.55
CA ILE A 80 -28.22 3.00 -25.53
C ILE A 80 -28.86 3.74 -26.70
N CYS A 81 -28.80 3.19 -27.91
CA CYS A 81 -29.42 3.79 -29.10
C CYS A 81 -30.94 3.98 -28.91
N ARG A 82 -31.64 2.98 -28.35
CA ARG A 82 -33.08 3.08 -28.03
C ARG A 82 -33.38 4.19 -27.03
N LEU A 83 -32.64 4.25 -25.93
CA LEU A 83 -32.81 5.28 -24.90
C LEU A 83 -32.52 6.69 -25.44
N VAL A 84 -31.50 6.83 -26.29
CA VAL A 84 -31.18 8.10 -26.97
C VAL A 84 -32.33 8.51 -27.91
N ALA A 85 -32.85 7.59 -28.72
CA ALA A 85 -33.98 7.86 -29.60
C ALA A 85 -35.23 8.26 -28.81
N GLU A 86 -35.48 7.63 -27.66
CA GLU A 86 -36.57 7.99 -26.76
C GLU A 86 -36.37 9.41 -26.20
N ARG A 87 -35.17 9.73 -25.73
CA ARG A 87 -34.83 11.10 -25.27
C ARG A 87 -35.10 12.15 -26.34
N GLU A 88 -34.77 11.87 -27.60
CA GLU A 88 -35.04 12.77 -28.72
C GLU A 88 -36.54 12.90 -29.04
N LYS A 89 -37.35 11.85 -28.82
CA LYS A 89 -38.82 11.97 -28.89
C LYS A 89 -39.35 12.89 -27.79
N TRP A 90 -38.83 12.80 -26.57
CA TRP A 90 -39.20 13.69 -25.47
C TRP A 90 -38.85 15.15 -25.76
N LYS A 91 -37.66 15.43 -26.31
CA LYS A 91 -37.28 16.79 -26.74
C LYS A 91 -38.25 17.36 -27.77
N ARG A 92 -38.65 16.54 -28.75
CA ARG A 92 -39.60 16.96 -29.79
C ARG A 92 -41.00 17.24 -29.25
N ARG A 93 -41.46 16.46 -28.26
CA ARG A 93 -42.78 16.63 -27.63
C ARG A 93 -42.87 17.86 -26.72
N PHE A 94 -41.81 18.15 -25.98
CA PHE A 94 -41.77 19.23 -24.98
C PHE A 94 -40.78 20.33 -25.36
N GLN A 95 -40.96 20.91 -26.54
CA GLN A 95 -40.07 21.96 -27.06
C GLN A 95 -39.87 23.08 -26.04
N GLY A 96 -38.62 23.42 -25.73
CA GLY A 96 -38.25 24.45 -24.75
C GLY A 96 -38.38 24.05 -23.26
N THR A 97 -39.24 23.09 -22.91
CA THR A 97 -39.49 22.67 -21.51
C THR A 97 -39.07 21.23 -21.20
N ALA A 98 -38.51 20.49 -22.16
CA ALA A 98 -38.12 19.08 -22.02
C ALA A 98 -37.23 18.81 -20.80
N THR A 99 -36.29 19.69 -20.48
CA THR A 99 -35.37 19.52 -19.34
C THR A 99 -36.08 19.58 -17.98
N GLN A 100 -37.23 20.25 -17.91
CA GLN A 100 -38.03 20.35 -16.68
C GLN A 100 -38.90 19.10 -16.45
N GLN A 101 -39.12 18.30 -17.49
CA GLN A 101 -39.96 17.12 -17.41
C GLN A 101 -39.26 15.98 -16.64
N PRO A 102 -39.93 15.36 -15.64
CA PRO A 102 -39.37 14.24 -14.89
C PRO A 102 -38.95 13.06 -15.79
N GLY A 103 -39.77 12.73 -16.80
CA GLY A 103 -39.48 11.63 -17.73
C GLY A 103 -38.18 11.84 -18.54
N TYR A 104 -37.87 13.07 -18.91
CA TYR A 104 -36.62 13.40 -19.60
C TYR A 104 -35.39 13.18 -18.70
N ARG A 105 -35.49 13.53 -17.41
CA ARG A 105 -34.43 13.31 -16.42
C ARG A 105 -34.20 11.82 -16.18
N ILE A 106 -35.28 11.04 -16.05
CA ILE A 106 -35.22 9.58 -15.87
C ILE A 106 -34.51 8.92 -17.06
N ILE A 107 -34.86 9.29 -18.30
CA ILE A 107 -34.20 8.75 -19.49
C ILE A 107 -32.72 9.16 -19.54
N GLY A 108 -32.40 10.41 -19.21
CA GLY A 108 -31.00 10.87 -19.13
C GLY A 108 -30.18 10.05 -18.13
N GLN A 109 -30.75 9.75 -16.96
CA GLN A 109 -30.12 8.92 -15.95
C GLN A 109 -30.01 7.45 -16.39
N ALA A 110 -31.03 6.91 -17.07
CA ALA A 110 -30.98 5.57 -17.65
C ALA A 110 -29.87 5.43 -18.70
N ILE A 111 -29.70 6.42 -19.58
CA ILE A 111 -28.60 6.45 -20.57
C ILE A 111 -27.25 6.43 -19.85
N PHE A 112 -27.06 7.30 -18.85
CA PHE A 112 -25.81 7.37 -18.09
C PHE A 112 -25.52 6.04 -17.38
N ASN A 113 -26.49 5.52 -16.63
CA ASN A 113 -26.34 4.27 -15.88
C ASN A 113 -26.05 3.09 -16.81
N THR A 114 -26.71 3.02 -17.97
CA THR A 114 -26.50 1.95 -18.96
C THR A 114 -25.08 2.02 -19.53
N ARG A 115 -24.61 3.22 -19.93
CA ARG A 115 -23.23 3.41 -20.37
C ARG A 115 -22.22 3.00 -19.31
N GLN A 116 -22.44 3.39 -18.06
CA GLN A 116 -21.53 3.04 -16.97
C GLN A 116 -21.52 1.53 -16.70
N ARG A 117 -22.69 0.86 -16.73
CA ARG A 117 -22.79 -0.60 -16.58
C ARG A 117 -22.05 -1.32 -17.69
N LEU A 118 -22.24 -0.91 -18.95
CA LEU A 118 -21.58 -1.54 -20.08
C LEU A 118 -20.06 -1.32 -20.04
N ARG A 119 -19.60 -0.11 -19.66
CA ARG A 119 -18.18 0.16 -19.46
C ARG A 119 -17.58 -0.70 -18.38
N ALA A 120 -18.24 -0.78 -17.22
CA ALA A 120 -17.79 -1.60 -16.11
C ALA A 120 -17.76 -3.09 -16.48
N ALA A 121 -18.78 -3.59 -17.19
CA ALA A 121 -18.85 -4.97 -17.64
C ALA A 121 -17.75 -5.31 -18.65
N LEU A 122 -17.51 -4.43 -19.63
CA LEU A 122 -16.47 -4.65 -20.64
C LEU A 122 -15.07 -4.58 -20.03
N LEU A 123 -14.81 -3.60 -19.16
CA LEU A 123 -13.54 -3.49 -18.45
C LEU A 123 -13.30 -4.72 -17.57
N LYS A 124 -14.33 -5.18 -16.85
CA LYS A 124 -14.26 -6.40 -16.04
C LYS A 124 -13.94 -7.62 -16.89
N HIS A 125 -14.58 -7.78 -18.05
CA HIS A 125 -14.29 -8.88 -18.96
C HIS A 125 -12.85 -8.82 -19.48
N GLY A 126 -12.35 -7.64 -19.86
CA GLY A 126 -10.95 -7.47 -20.26
C GLY A 126 -9.97 -7.79 -19.14
N GLN A 127 -10.29 -7.39 -17.90
CA GLN A 127 -9.51 -7.70 -16.72
C GLN A 127 -9.53 -9.19 -16.37
N GLU A 128 -10.68 -9.85 -16.44
CA GLU A 128 -10.81 -11.29 -16.20
C GLU A 128 -10.00 -12.09 -17.22
N ARG A 129 -10.06 -11.70 -18.50
CA ARG A 129 -9.26 -12.31 -19.55
C ARG A 129 -7.76 -12.13 -19.27
N TRP A 130 -7.34 -10.91 -18.92
CA TRP A 130 -5.96 -10.62 -18.53
C TRP A 130 -5.50 -11.45 -17.34
N ASP A 131 -6.31 -11.52 -16.28
CA ASP A 131 -5.99 -12.27 -15.06
C ASP A 131 -5.86 -13.79 -15.32
N LEU A 132 -6.44 -14.30 -16.41
CA LEU A 132 -6.34 -15.71 -16.84
C LEU A 132 -5.17 -15.95 -17.80
N GLU A 133 -4.99 -15.09 -18.81
CA GLU A 133 -4.01 -15.29 -19.89
C GLU A 133 -2.61 -14.84 -19.46
N HIS A 134 -2.49 -13.69 -18.80
CA HIS A 134 -1.20 -13.09 -18.47
C HIS A 134 -0.30 -14.01 -17.62
N PRO A 135 -0.80 -14.73 -16.59
CA PRO A 135 0.05 -15.67 -15.85
C PRO A 135 0.63 -16.78 -16.74
N VAL A 136 -0.13 -17.24 -17.73
CA VAL A 136 0.33 -18.28 -18.67
C VAL A 136 1.42 -17.72 -19.58
N ASP A 137 1.15 -16.56 -20.18
CA ASP A 137 2.12 -15.86 -21.03
C ASP A 137 3.43 -15.57 -20.27
N GLU A 138 3.34 -15.20 -19.00
CA GLU A 138 4.50 -14.95 -18.15
C GLU A 138 5.30 -16.22 -17.86
N ILE A 139 4.62 -17.34 -17.58
CA ILE A 139 5.28 -18.64 -17.39
C ILE A 139 6.00 -19.05 -18.68
N GLU A 140 5.33 -18.95 -19.83
CA GLU A 140 5.94 -19.26 -21.12
C GLU A 140 7.15 -18.36 -21.42
N ARG A 141 7.03 -17.06 -21.12
CA ARG A 141 8.13 -16.10 -21.22
C ARG A 141 9.30 -16.50 -20.34
N GLN A 142 9.06 -16.90 -19.09
CA GLN A 142 10.10 -17.37 -18.17
C GLN A 142 10.76 -18.67 -18.66
N LEU A 143 9.98 -19.61 -19.18
CA LEU A 143 10.48 -20.86 -19.75
C LEU A 143 11.32 -20.63 -21.01
N SER A 144 11.05 -19.57 -21.77
CA SER A 144 11.86 -19.19 -22.94
C SER A 144 13.28 -18.72 -22.58
N ARG A 145 13.57 -18.47 -21.29
CA ARG A 145 14.84 -18.02 -20.67
C ARG A 145 15.41 -16.72 -21.23
N LEU A 146 15.58 -16.55 -22.54
CA LEU A 146 16.29 -15.42 -23.15
C LEU A 146 15.64 -14.04 -22.91
N LYS A 147 14.31 -13.94 -22.86
CA LYS A 147 13.62 -12.63 -22.82
C LYS A 147 13.70 -11.98 -21.44
N VAL A 148 13.49 -12.75 -20.36
CA VAL A 148 13.36 -12.22 -19.00
C VAL A 148 14.66 -11.58 -18.49
N SER A 149 15.82 -12.22 -18.70
CA SER A 149 17.08 -11.65 -18.18
C SER A 149 17.52 -10.39 -18.91
N GLN A 150 17.15 -10.22 -20.18
CA GLN A 150 17.53 -9.05 -20.97
C GLN A 150 16.61 -7.87 -20.64
N ASP A 151 15.30 -8.09 -20.58
CA ASP A 151 14.32 -7.07 -20.26
C ASP A 151 14.56 -6.48 -18.87
N VAL A 152 14.77 -7.32 -17.84
CA VAL A 152 14.97 -6.76 -16.49
C VAL A 152 16.28 -5.97 -16.38
N LYS A 153 17.36 -6.40 -17.04
CA LYS A 153 18.59 -5.59 -17.10
C LYS A 153 18.33 -4.24 -17.75
N THR A 154 17.62 -4.19 -18.87
CA THR A 154 17.29 -2.92 -19.52
C THR A 154 16.42 -2.02 -18.64
N THR A 155 15.46 -2.57 -17.89
CA THR A 155 14.66 -1.76 -16.96
C THR A 155 15.48 -1.23 -15.77
N LEU A 156 16.40 -2.03 -15.24
CA LEU A 156 17.30 -1.60 -14.16
C LEU A 156 18.33 -0.57 -14.64
N ASP A 157 18.73 -0.63 -15.91
CA ASP A 157 19.59 0.36 -16.56
C ASP A 157 18.89 1.70 -16.79
N GLN A 158 17.57 1.69 -17.00
CA GLN A 158 16.77 2.91 -17.19
C GLN A 158 16.38 3.61 -15.88
N ASN A 159 16.54 2.95 -14.72
CA ASN A 159 16.18 3.50 -13.42
C ASN A 159 17.38 4.22 -12.75
N ASP A 160 17.64 5.46 -13.17
CA ASP A 160 18.74 6.30 -12.65
C ASP A 160 18.63 6.62 -11.14
N GLU A 161 17.43 6.56 -10.57
CA GLU A 161 17.19 6.87 -9.15
C GLU A 161 17.56 5.70 -8.20
N MET A 162 17.77 4.48 -8.73
CA MET A 162 17.98 3.30 -7.90
C MET A 162 19.43 3.21 -7.37
N PRO A 163 19.64 3.13 -6.04
CA PRO A 163 20.95 2.88 -5.46
C PRO A 163 21.68 1.70 -6.11
N PRO A 164 23.00 1.80 -6.38
CA PRO A 164 23.76 0.74 -7.06
C PRO A 164 23.67 -0.63 -6.38
N LEU A 165 23.55 -0.65 -5.05
CA LEU A 165 23.42 -1.88 -4.29
C LEU A 165 22.04 -2.55 -4.48
N GLN A 166 20.97 -1.77 -4.58
CA GLN A 166 19.62 -2.28 -4.90
C GLN A 166 19.58 -2.84 -6.32
N LYS A 167 20.19 -2.15 -7.28
CA LYS A 167 20.33 -2.63 -8.65
C LYS A 167 21.07 -3.96 -8.72
N ARG A 168 22.23 -4.06 -8.05
CA ARG A 168 23.01 -5.30 -7.97
C ARG A 168 22.24 -6.44 -7.29
N LEU A 169 21.49 -6.14 -6.23
CA LEU A 169 20.61 -7.12 -5.59
C LEU A 169 19.57 -7.65 -6.57
N ALA A 170 18.86 -6.75 -7.25
CA ALA A 170 17.85 -7.13 -8.22
C ALA A 170 18.47 -8.01 -9.33
N GLU A 171 19.55 -7.56 -9.97
CA GLU A 171 20.24 -8.29 -11.03
C GLU A 171 20.66 -9.71 -10.63
N THR A 172 21.25 -9.86 -9.44
CA THR A 172 21.77 -11.16 -8.97
C THR A 172 20.65 -12.12 -8.58
N VAL A 173 19.59 -11.63 -7.94
CA VAL A 173 18.47 -12.48 -7.50
C VAL A 173 17.65 -12.98 -8.69
N ILE A 174 17.42 -12.12 -9.69
CA ILE A 174 16.63 -12.48 -10.90
C ILE A 174 17.44 -13.21 -11.96
N THR A 175 18.75 -13.41 -11.75
CA THR A 175 19.60 -14.11 -12.72
C THR A 175 19.04 -15.51 -12.96
N LEU A 176 18.92 -15.89 -14.23
CA LEU A 176 18.35 -17.18 -14.65
C LEU A 176 19.19 -18.36 -14.14
N PRO A 177 18.55 -19.53 -13.87
CA PRO A 177 19.27 -20.72 -13.49
C PRO A 177 20.29 -21.16 -14.56
N GLY A 178 21.47 -21.59 -14.09
CA GLY A 178 22.50 -22.18 -14.93
C GLY A 178 22.01 -23.44 -15.65
N THR A 179 22.64 -23.81 -16.77
CA THR A 179 22.35 -25.09 -17.44
C THR A 179 23.13 -26.24 -16.80
N ALA A 180 24.25 -25.93 -16.15
CA ALA A 180 25.03 -26.87 -15.34
C ALA A 180 24.82 -26.65 -13.83
N ILE A 181 25.02 -27.72 -13.06
CA ILE A 181 24.90 -27.70 -11.59
C ILE A 181 25.92 -26.72 -10.97
N GLU A 182 27.15 -26.70 -11.47
CA GLU A 182 28.22 -25.83 -10.98
C GLU A 182 27.96 -24.35 -11.28
N GLU A 183 27.33 -24.04 -12.41
CA GLU A 183 26.90 -22.68 -12.74
C GLU A 183 25.78 -22.22 -11.81
N GLU A 184 24.81 -23.10 -11.54
CA GLU A 184 23.72 -22.81 -10.61
C GLU A 184 24.23 -22.62 -9.17
N PHE A 185 25.19 -23.42 -8.72
CA PHE A 185 25.86 -23.21 -7.43
C PHE A 185 26.54 -21.85 -7.35
N ARG A 186 27.30 -21.46 -8.39
CA ARG A 186 27.95 -20.15 -8.44
C ARG A 186 26.92 -19.00 -8.41
N ARG A 187 25.84 -19.12 -9.18
CA ARG A 187 24.74 -18.14 -9.20
C ARG A 187 24.10 -17.98 -7.83
N ARG A 188 23.76 -19.10 -7.17
CA ARG A 188 23.14 -19.09 -5.83
C ARG A 188 24.06 -18.45 -4.79
N ASN A 189 25.34 -18.80 -4.79
CA ASN A 189 26.31 -18.21 -3.87
C ASN A 189 26.43 -16.69 -4.08
N ALA A 190 26.54 -16.24 -5.34
CA ALA A 190 26.59 -14.81 -5.64
C ALA A 190 25.32 -14.05 -5.20
N ALA A 191 24.14 -14.67 -5.34
CA ALA A 191 22.89 -14.10 -4.85
C ALA A 191 22.86 -14.03 -3.31
N ILE A 192 23.30 -15.09 -2.61
CA ILE A 192 23.41 -15.12 -1.15
C ILE A 192 24.34 -14.01 -0.65
N ASP A 193 25.52 -13.88 -1.25
CA ASP A 193 26.51 -12.88 -0.87
C ASP A 193 25.96 -11.46 -1.09
N THR A 194 25.22 -11.26 -2.17
CA THR A 194 24.62 -9.95 -2.48
C THR A 194 23.47 -9.62 -1.52
N VAL A 195 22.63 -10.59 -1.18
CA VAL A 195 21.57 -10.43 -0.16
C VAL A 195 22.21 -10.12 1.20
N ALA A 196 23.27 -10.82 1.59
CA ALA A 196 23.97 -10.58 2.84
C ALA A 196 24.56 -9.15 2.89
N ALA A 197 25.20 -8.70 1.82
CA ALA A 197 25.67 -7.33 1.70
C ALA A 197 24.52 -6.31 1.79
N TYR A 198 23.38 -6.64 1.18
CA TYR A 198 22.19 -5.80 1.21
C TYR A 198 21.56 -5.66 2.60
N CYS A 199 21.56 -6.71 3.41
CA CYS A 199 21.01 -6.66 4.76
C CYS A 199 21.70 -5.63 5.66
N HIS A 200 22.93 -5.22 5.34
CA HIS A 200 23.65 -4.17 6.04
C HIS A 200 23.39 -2.76 5.48
N PHE A 201 22.62 -2.65 4.39
CA PHE A 201 22.29 -1.39 3.75
C PHE A 201 21.00 -0.79 4.32
N GLN A 202 21.06 0.50 4.65
CA GLN A 202 19.91 1.24 5.13
C GLN A 202 19.18 1.89 3.95
N GLU A 203 18.09 1.28 3.50
CA GLU A 203 17.15 1.94 2.58
C GLU A 203 16.49 3.13 3.30
N GLY A 204 16.50 4.31 2.69
CA GLY A 204 15.70 5.50 3.05
C GLY A 204 15.26 5.65 4.51
N GLY A 205 15.87 6.60 5.24
CA GLY A 205 15.37 6.98 6.56
C GLY A 205 13.91 7.44 6.49
N SER A 206 13.10 7.08 7.48
CA SER A 206 11.75 7.64 7.66
C SER A 206 11.84 9.16 7.56
N ALA A 207 11.41 9.73 6.44
CA ALA A 207 11.16 11.17 6.34
C ALA A 207 10.00 11.47 7.29
N ALA A 208 10.32 11.68 8.56
CA ALA A 208 9.43 12.34 9.48
C ALA A 208 9.17 13.71 8.85
N LEU A 209 7.97 13.87 8.28
CA LEU A 209 7.47 15.14 7.81
C LEU A 209 7.86 16.22 8.83
N PRO A 210 8.52 17.32 8.43
CA PRO A 210 8.92 18.36 9.37
C PRO A 210 7.64 18.93 9.97
N ARG A 211 7.33 18.53 11.20
CA ARG A 211 6.28 19.18 11.98
C ARG A 211 6.77 20.60 12.19
N LYS A 212 6.23 21.57 11.44
CA LYS A 212 6.45 23.01 11.64
C LYS A 212 6.27 23.33 13.12
N ARG A 213 7.38 23.39 13.86
CA ARG A 213 7.44 24.01 15.17
C ARG A 213 7.78 25.47 14.90
N SER A 214 6.83 26.33 15.23
CA SER A 214 7.03 27.76 15.36
C SER A 214 8.28 28.01 16.20
N SER A 215 9.30 28.60 15.58
CA SER A 215 10.51 29.05 16.24
C SER A 215 10.18 30.26 17.10
N THR A 216 10.13 30.06 18.42
CA THR A 216 10.26 31.16 19.37
C THR A 216 11.74 31.22 19.76
N ARG A 217 12.41 32.28 19.28
CA ARG A 217 13.73 32.75 19.68
C ARG A 217 13.99 32.53 21.17
N GLN A 218 15.05 31.81 21.51
CA GLN A 218 15.80 32.09 22.73
C GLN A 218 17.29 32.13 22.40
N THR A 219 17.84 33.29 22.70
CA THR A 219 19.24 33.70 22.61
C THR A 219 20.04 32.92 23.66
N SER A 220 21.13 32.29 23.24
CA SER A 220 22.12 31.68 24.14
C SER A 220 23.19 32.71 24.52
N PRO A 221 23.65 32.72 25.79
CA PRO A 221 24.99 33.16 26.14
C PRO A 221 25.94 31.96 26.24
N MET A 222 27.19 32.23 25.85
CA MET A 222 28.34 31.31 25.80
C MET A 222 28.85 30.86 27.21
N PRO A 223 29.75 29.85 27.28
CA PRO A 223 29.89 28.96 28.41
C PRO A 223 30.98 29.41 29.39
N SER A 224 30.77 29.15 30.67
CA SER A 224 31.83 29.06 31.67
C SER A 224 31.85 27.66 32.26
N LYS A 225 33.08 27.14 32.38
CA LYS A 225 33.43 25.83 32.94
C LYS A 225 33.05 25.78 34.42
N GLU A 226 32.29 24.76 34.81
CA GLU A 226 32.33 24.20 36.17
C GLU A 226 31.64 22.83 36.14
N THR A 227 32.35 21.81 36.63
CA THR A 227 31.91 20.41 36.68
C THR A 227 30.71 20.30 37.62
N SER A 228 29.50 20.29 37.06
CA SER A 228 28.24 20.35 37.82
C SER A 228 27.59 18.95 37.95
N PRO A 229 26.78 18.71 39.00
CA PRO A 229 26.01 17.48 39.27
C PRO A 229 25.11 16.96 38.12
N LEU A 230 24.99 17.73 37.04
CA LEU A 230 24.25 17.41 35.82
C LEU A 230 24.87 16.25 35.03
N LEU A 231 26.18 16.05 35.08
CA LEU A 231 26.84 14.94 34.37
C LEU A 231 26.51 13.58 35.00
N VAL A 232 26.37 13.53 36.33
CA VAL A 232 25.99 12.31 37.05
C VAL A 232 24.52 11.97 36.79
N ALA A 233 23.64 12.97 36.74
CA ALA A 233 22.24 12.78 36.38
C ALA A 233 22.07 12.32 34.91
N ALA A 234 22.85 12.90 33.99
CA ALA A 234 22.82 12.50 32.57
C ALA A 234 23.34 11.07 32.36
N GLU A 235 24.34 10.64 33.11
CA GLU A 235 24.85 9.26 33.04
C GLU A 235 23.87 8.26 33.66
N ALA A 236 23.18 8.64 34.75
CA ALA A 236 22.10 7.85 35.32
C ALA A 236 20.90 7.70 34.36
N GLU A 237 20.56 8.74 33.59
CA GLU A 237 19.53 8.65 32.54
C GLU A 237 19.95 7.71 31.40
N LYS A 238 21.22 7.73 30.98
CA LYS A 238 21.74 6.77 29.97
C LYS A 238 21.70 5.34 30.49
N GLN A 239 22.11 5.12 31.74
CA GLN A 239 22.08 3.80 32.36
C GLN A 239 20.64 3.28 32.45
N ALA A 240 19.70 4.12 32.90
CA ALA A 240 18.29 3.75 32.96
C ALA A 240 17.66 3.46 31.58
N LEU A 241 18.12 4.12 30.50
CA LEU A 241 17.72 3.78 29.14
C LEU A 241 18.28 2.42 28.70
N SER A 242 19.55 2.14 29.01
CA SER A 242 20.20 0.85 28.72
C SER A 242 19.49 -0.31 29.42
N ASP A 243 19.19 -0.14 30.71
CA ASP A 243 18.48 -1.12 31.51
C ASP A 243 17.04 -1.34 30.99
N ALA A 244 16.36 -0.27 30.55
CA ALA A 244 15.06 -0.36 29.91
C ALA A 244 15.12 -1.10 28.57
N MET A 245 16.16 -0.89 27.76
CA MET A 245 16.39 -1.65 26.52
C MET A 245 16.60 -3.14 26.82
N LEU A 246 17.46 -3.48 27.79
CA LEU A 246 17.67 -4.86 28.23
C LEU A 246 16.39 -5.53 28.74
N LEU A 247 15.54 -4.81 29.47
CA LEU A 247 14.24 -5.29 29.93
C LEU A 247 13.28 -5.63 28.78
N VAL A 248 13.29 -4.85 27.69
CA VAL A 248 12.48 -5.11 26.48
C VAL A 248 12.94 -6.36 25.75
N PHE A 249 14.24 -6.63 25.71
CA PHE A 249 14.77 -7.82 25.02
C PHE A 249 14.66 -9.11 25.85
N THR A 250 14.54 -9.02 27.17
CA THR A 250 14.55 -10.18 28.07
C THR A 250 13.16 -10.62 28.54
N LYS A 251 12.17 -9.71 28.62
CA LYS A 251 10.82 -10.04 29.09
C LYS A 251 9.86 -10.27 27.92
N LYS A 252 9.09 -11.37 27.99
CA LYS A 252 8.06 -11.73 26.98
C LYS A 252 6.95 -10.68 26.79
N ARG A 253 6.76 -9.76 27.73
CA ARG A 253 5.77 -8.66 27.62
C ARG A 253 6.16 -7.49 28.53
N THR A 254 6.62 -6.38 27.95
CA THR A 254 7.04 -5.20 28.72
C THR A 254 5.94 -4.16 28.83
N THR A 255 6.00 -3.36 29.89
CA THR A 255 5.16 -2.17 30.11
C THR A 255 5.78 -0.92 29.50
N THR A 256 6.83 -1.04 28.69
CA THR A 256 7.56 0.10 28.12
C THR A 256 7.54 -0.02 26.61
N CYS A 257 7.08 1.04 25.92
CA CYS A 257 6.94 1.04 24.47
C CYS A 257 8.30 1.06 23.76
N PHE A 258 8.58 0.03 22.96
CA PHE A 258 9.83 -0.12 22.20
C PHE A 258 10.08 1.02 21.19
N LEU A 259 9.01 1.57 20.60
CA LEU A 259 9.11 2.72 19.69
C LEU A 259 9.47 3.99 20.44
N CYS A 260 8.84 4.24 21.59
CA CYS A 260 9.17 5.39 22.42
C CYS A 260 10.61 5.31 22.94
N LEU A 261 11.09 4.12 23.28
CA LEU A 261 12.50 3.91 23.67
C LEU A 261 13.47 4.23 22.53
N ARG A 262 13.14 3.86 21.28
CA ARG A 262 14.00 4.07 20.11
C ARG A 262 14.01 5.51 19.60
N GLU A 263 12.92 6.25 19.79
CA GLU A 263 12.78 7.62 19.28
C GLU A 263 13.66 8.62 20.07
N GLN A 264 14.77 9.02 19.47
CA GLN A 264 15.77 9.90 20.09
C GLN A 264 15.26 11.34 20.27
N SER A 265 14.23 11.75 19.52
CA SER A 265 13.65 13.09 19.61
C SER A 265 12.71 13.28 20.82
N LEU A 266 12.38 12.22 21.55
CA LEU A 266 11.53 12.28 22.74
C LEU A 266 12.34 12.55 24.02
N PRO A 267 11.82 13.35 24.97
CA PRO A 267 12.46 13.55 26.26
C PRO A 267 12.48 12.24 27.07
N PHE A 268 13.52 12.06 27.91
CA PHE A 268 13.76 10.83 28.69
C PHE A 268 12.50 10.28 29.39
N LYS A 269 11.73 11.14 30.08
CA LYS A 269 10.49 10.77 30.78
C LYS A 269 9.43 10.09 29.89
N LYS A 270 9.40 10.41 28.59
CA LYS A 270 8.48 9.78 27.62
C LYS A 270 9.05 8.51 27.03
N ARG A 271 10.38 8.40 26.92
CA ARG A 271 11.07 7.21 26.42
C ARG A 271 11.01 6.07 27.43
N THR A 272 11.12 6.37 28.72
CA THR A 272 11.09 5.39 29.83
C THR A 272 9.71 5.27 30.50
N TYR A 273 8.66 5.85 29.89
CA TYR A 273 7.31 5.78 30.43
C TYR A 273 6.84 4.32 30.55
N LYS A 274 6.29 3.98 31.72
CA LYS A 274 5.72 2.66 32.01
C LYS A 274 4.20 2.74 31.92
N PHE A 275 3.63 2.01 30.97
CA PHE A 275 2.19 1.86 30.78
C PHE A 275 1.60 0.97 31.87
N ALA A 276 0.30 1.15 32.12
CA ALA A 276 -0.42 0.47 33.20
C ALA A 276 -0.52 -1.04 32.96
N SER A 277 -0.65 -1.47 31.69
CA SER A 277 -0.64 -2.89 31.34
C SER A 277 0.37 -3.20 30.22
N PRO A 278 0.91 -4.44 30.18
CA PRO A 278 1.78 -4.85 29.08
C PRO A 278 1.03 -4.89 27.74
N GLY A 279 1.40 -4.02 26.79
CA GLY A 279 0.82 -3.95 25.45
C GLY A 279 -0.24 -2.85 25.22
N ASP A 280 -0.36 -1.89 26.14
CA ASP A 280 -1.08 -0.62 25.93
C ASP A 280 -0.34 0.35 25.00
#